data_AF-A0A378LRS3-F1
#
_entry.id   AF-A0A378LRS3-F1
#
_cell.length_a   1.000
_cell.length_b   1.000
_cell.length_c   1.000
_cell.angle_alpha   90.00
_cell.angle_beta   90.00
_cell.angle_gamma   90.00
#
_symmetry.space_group_name_H-M   'P 1'
#
loop_
_entity.id
_entity.type
_entity.pdbx_description
1 polymer ?
#
loop_
_entity_poly.entity_id
_entity_poly.type
_entity_poly.pdbx_seq_one_letter_code
_entity_poly.pdbx_strand_id
1 'polypeptide(L)' 'MLTATLIFLVIVLISGYMGFKGTDASTTEKAKIVFYISLIIFIILLLLFLFSPPAPIPQPVKNPLL' A
#
# COMPACT_ATOMS: atom_id res chain seq x y z
N MET A 1 8.13 9.05 5.18
CA MET A 1 7.52 8.10 4.22
C MET A 1 6.12 7.66 4.64
N LEU A 2 5.90 7.27 5.91
CA LEU A 2 4.59 6.85 6.44
C LEU A 2 3.44 7.86 6.19
N THR A 3 3.72 9.16 6.28
CA THR A 3 2.73 10.22 6.03
C THR A 3 2.15 10.15 4.61
N ALA A 4 3.00 9.91 3.60
CA ALA A 4 2.54 9.79 2.22
C ALA A 4 1.72 8.52 2.00
N THR A 5 2.10 7.42 2.66
CA THR A 5 1.36 6.15 2.61
C THR A 5 -0.04 6.27 3.24
N LEU A 6 -0.15 6.97 4.37
CA LEU A 6 -1.46 7.24 5.01
C LEU A 6 -2.34 8.13 4.14
N ILE A 7 -1.77 9.16 3.51
CA ILE A 7 -2.52 10.02 2.58
C ILE A 7 -3.01 9.22 1.37
N PHE A 8 -2.16 8.35 0.81
CA PHE A 8 -2.54 7.48 -0.30
C PHE A 8 -3.65 6.49 0.08
N LEU A 9 -3.58 5.91 1.29
CA LEU A 9 -4.63 5.03 1.81
C LEU A 9 -5.99 5.75 1.88
N VAL A 10 -6.02 6.99 2.38
CA VAL A 10 -7.24 7.79 2.47
C VAL A 10 -7.79 8.12 1.06
N ILE A 11 -6.93 8.49 0.11
CA ILE A 11 -7.34 8.78 -1.27
C ILE A 11 -7.96 7.55 -1.94
N VAL A 12 -7.36 6.36 -1.76
CA VAL A 12 -7.88 5.11 -2.33
C VAL A 12 -9.25 4.77 -1.73
N LEU A 13 -9.43 4.92 -0.41
CA LEU A 13 -10.72 4.72 0.24
C LEU A 13 -11.80 5.66 -0.30
N ILE A 14 -11.49 6.95 -0.43
CA ILE A 14 -12.41 7.96 -0.96
C ILE A 14 -12.71 7.68 -2.44
N SER A 15 -11.71 7.32 -3.23
CA SER A 15 -11.86 6.98 -4.65
C SER A 15 -12.72 5.74 -4.86
N GLY A 16 -12.61 4.72 -4.00
CA GLY A 16 -13.50 3.56 -4.02
C GLY A 16 -14.93 3.94 -3.65
N TYR A 17 -15.10 4.74 -2.60
CA TYR A 17 -16.43 5.19 -2.18
C TYR A 17 -17.14 6.03 -3.25
N MET A 18 -16.41 6.90 -3.97
CA MET A 18 -16.97 7.77 -5.02
C MET A 18 -17.04 7.10 -6.40
N GLY A 19 -16.12 6.19 -6.73
CA GLY A 19 -15.92 5.65 -8.08
C GLY A 19 -17.00 4.69 -8.56
N PHE A 20 -17.84 4.16 -7.67
CA PHE A 20 -18.89 3.20 -8.03
C PHE A 20 -20.27 3.83 -8.33
N LYS A 21 -20.30 5.10 -8.74
CA LYS A 21 -21.53 5.81 -9.11
C LYS A 21 -21.76 5.85 -10.63
N GLY A 22 -21.37 4.80 -11.34
CA GLY A 22 -21.59 4.68 -12.78
C GLY A 22 -23.06 4.42 -13.12
N THR A 23 -23.54 4.99 -14.23
CA THR A 23 -24.89 4.75 -14.77
C THR A 23 -25.07 3.32 -15.28
N ASP A 24 -23.98 2.69 -15.71
CA ASP A 24 -23.98 1.31 -16.22
C ASP A 24 -23.68 0.31 -15.10
N ALA A 25 -24.65 -0.56 -14.82
CA ALA A 25 -24.57 -1.57 -13.76
C ALA A 25 -23.41 -2.57 -14.01
N SER A 26 -23.23 -3.00 -15.26
CA SER A 26 -22.19 -3.97 -15.65
C SER A 26 -20.75 -3.45 -15.40
N THR A 27 -20.48 -2.20 -15.77
CA THR A 27 -19.16 -1.58 -15.60
C THR A 27 -18.84 -1.35 -14.12
N THR A 28 -19.85 -0.96 -13.35
CA THR A 28 -19.73 -0.69 -11.92
C THR A 28 -19.39 -1.96 -11.13
N GLU A 29 -19.97 -3.11 -11.49
CA GLU A 29 -19.64 -4.39 -10.85
C GLU A 29 -18.20 -4.85 -11.12
N LYS A 30 -17.73 -4.72 -12.36
CA LYS A 30 -16.36 -5.10 -12.73
C LYS A 30 -15.31 -4.22 -12.01
N ALA A 31 -15.58 -2.92 -11.91
CA ALA A 31 -14.72 -1.98 -11.21
C ALA A 31 -14.57 -2.31 -9.71
N LYS A 32 -15.65 -2.75 -9.06
CA LYS A 32 -15.63 -3.16 -7.64
C LYS A 32 -14.64 -4.31 -7.41
N ILE A 33 -14.65 -5.31 -8.27
CA ILE A 33 -13.75 -6.47 -8.15
C ILE A 33 -12.29 -6.03 -8.20
N VAL A 34 -11.92 -5.21 -9.19
CA VAL A 34 -10.55 -4.70 -9.33
C VAL A 34 -10.15 -3.84 -8.13
N PHE A 35 -11.05 -3.00 -7.64
CA PHE A 35 -10.80 -2.17 -6.46
C PHE A 35 -10.58 -3.01 -5.20
N TYR A 36 -11.43 -4.00 -4.92
CA TYR A 36 -11.26 -4.85 -3.74
C TYR A 36 -9.96 -5.65 -3.79
N ILE A 37 -9.59 -6.19 -4.96
CA ILE A 37 -8.32 -6.89 -5.14
C ILE A 37 -7.14 -5.94 -4.88
N SER A 38 -7.18 -4.74 -5.47
CA SER A 38 -6.14 -3.71 -5.25
C SER A 38 -6.05 -3.30 -3.78
N LEU A 39 -7.19 -3.11 -3.11
CA LEU A 39 -7.27 -2.77 -1.69
C LEU A 39 -6.64 -3.87 -0.81
N ILE A 40 -6.95 -5.14 -1.08
CA ILE A 40 -6.37 -6.27 -0.34
C ILE A 40 -4.85 -6.31 -0.51
N ILE A 41 -4.35 -6.20 -1.75
CA ILE A 41 -2.91 -6.18 -2.04
C ILE A 41 -2.25 -5.00 -1.33
N PHE A 42 -2.86 -3.81 -1.37
CA PHE A 42 -2.36 -2.63 -0.68
C PHE A 42 -2.26 -2.83 0.83
N ILE A 43 -3.29 -3.41 1.47
CA ILE A 43 -3.27 -3.73 2.91
C ILE A 43 -2.15 -4.72 3.23
N ILE A 44 -1.94 -5.76 2.42
CA ILE A 44 -0.84 -6.72 2.62
C ILE A 44 0.51 -6.02 2.55
N LEU A 45 0.73 -5.18 1.53
CA LEU A 45 1.97 -4.40 1.40
C LEU A 45 2.16 -3.40 2.54
N LEU A 46 1.08 -2.79 3.02
CA LEU A 46 1.10 -1.88 4.15
C LEU A 46 1.53 -2.60 5.44
N LEU A 47 1.00 -3.79 5.69
CA LEU A 47 1.39 -4.61 6.83
C LEU A 47 2.86 -5.04 6.71
N LEU A 48 3.30 -5.52 5.52
CA LEU A 48 4.70 -5.85 5.28
C LEU A 48 5.63 -4.66 5.56
N PHE A 49 5.24 -3.46 5.13
CA PHE A 49 5.99 -2.24 5.39
C PHE A 49 6.05 -1.91 6.89
N LEU A 50 4.92 -2.03 7.60
CA LEU A 50 4.83 -1.70 9.02
C LEU A 50 5.63 -2.67 9.91
N PHE A 51 5.71 -3.93 9.51
CA PHE A 51 6.43 -4.98 10.24
C PHE A 51 7.84 -5.28 9.68
N SER A 52 8.31 -4.54 8.68
CA SER A 52 9.65 -4.76 8.13
C SER A 52 10.72 -4.37 9.16
N PRO A 53 11.73 -5.24 9.41
CA PRO A 53 12.80 -4.91 10.33
C PRO A 53 13.65 -3.74 9.81
N PRO A 54 14.26 -2.94 10.71
CA PRO A 54 15.17 -1.88 10.31
C PRO A 54 16.31 -2.44 9.45
N ALA A 55 16.79 -1.64 8.49
CA ALA A 55 17.93 -2.03 7.68
C ALA A 55 19.11 -2.45 8.56
N PRO A 56 19.85 -3.53 8.21
CA PRO A 56 21.03 -3.93 8.95
C PRO A 56 21.99 -2.75 9.06
N ILE A 57 22.34 -2.36 10.29
CA ILE A 57 23.40 -1.38 10.51
C ILE A 57 24.68 -1.88 9.84
N PRO A 58 25.35 -1.07 8.99
CA PRO A 58 26.64 -1.45 8.43
C PRO A 58 27.58 -1.79 9.57
N GLN A 59 27.94 -3.07 9.69
CA GLN A 59 28.88 -3.49 10.71
C GLN A 59 30.25 -2.90 10.33
N PRO A 60 30.93 -2.19 11.25
CA PRO A 60 32.27 -1.72 10.99
C PRO A 60 33.13 -2.95 10.69
N VAL A 61 33.64 -3.03 9.46
CA VAL A 61 34.58 -4.07 9.06
C VAL A 61 35.79 -3.90 9.96
N LYS A 62 35.95 -4.80 10.93
CA LYS A 62 37.10 -4.80 11.85
C LYS A 62 38.34 -5.02 11.00
N ASN A 63 39.06 -3.95 10.73
CA ASN A 63 40.26 -3.99 9.91
C ASN A 63 41.39 -4.52 10.80
N PRO A 64 41.97 -5.70 10.53
CA PRO A 64 43.00 -6.27 11.40
C PRO A 64 44.37 -5.56 11.29
N LEU A 65 44.45 -4.47 10.51
CA LEU A 65 45.68 -3.76 10.15
C LEU A 65 45.72 -2.29 10.62
N LEU A 66 44.69 -1.83 11.34
CA LEU A 66 44.59 -0.53 12.03
C LEU A 66 44.26 -0.80 13.50
#